data_AF-A0AAJ3CF95-F1
#
_entry.id   AF-A0AAJ3CF95-F1
#
_cell.length_a   1.000
_cell.length_b   1.000
_cell.length_c   1.000
_cell.angle_alpha   90.00
_cell.angle_beta   90.00
_cell.angle_gamma   90.00
#
_symmetry.space_group_name_H-M   'P 1'
#
loop_
_entity.id
_entity.type
_entity.pdbx_description
1 polymer ?
#
loop_
_entity_poly.entity_id
_entity_poly.type
_entity_poly.pdbx_seq_one_letter_code
_entity_poly.pdbx_strand_id
1 'polypeptide(L)'
;MTGRRRYTPQIVLATALLLAASGASAAAAAPSLAQAQAALDTAMQKDAAGNPGQGDDVMGELFRPRLTALVGCLPAAEQTTPGAVDCLVTGQAGPSEKHMALRFLPTANGWQLQHSDTEMEVAAPVPDSARVQVLLREDFSKKLVTERNAAVRKSLEQAVSTAQVLAVERCAVSEHAPVVACTVQASAANERGELQMQFALVDGQWQNATPHTD
;
A
#
# COMPACT_ATOMS: atom_id res chain seq x y z
N MET A 1 -62.43 22.25 51.36
CA MET A 1 -62.69 20.83 51.68
C MET A 1 -62.70 20.05 50.37
N THR A 2 -61.74 19.12 50.24
CA THR A 2 -61.78 17.82 49.48
C THR A 2 -62.51 17.76 48.12
N GLY A 3 -61.93 17.32 47.01
CA GLY A 3 -60.70 16.57 46.78
C GLY A 3 -60.43 16.39 45.27
N ARG A 4 -59.15 16.40 44.89
CA ARG A 4 -58.68 16.21 43.53
C ARG A 4 -58.47 14.71 43.25
N ARG A 5 -59.20 14.18 42.26
CA ARG A 5 -58.96 12.86 41.66
C ARG A 5 -57.60 12.88 40.94
N ARG A 6 -56.79 11.85 41.21
CA ARG A 6 -55.53 11.56 40.54
C ARG A 6 -55.83 10.98 39.16
N TYR A 7 -55.35 11.63 38.11
CA TYR A 7 -55.22 11.04 36.78
C TYR A 7 -53.74 10.81 36.52
N THR A 8 -53.36 9.55 36.36
CA THR A 8 -52.03 9.11 35.97
C THR A 8 -52.00 9.05 34.45
N PRO A 9 -51.23 9.89 33.73
CA PRO A 9 -51.03 9.69 32.30
C PRO A 9 -49.95 8.62 32.11
N GLN A 10 -50.31 7.52 31.44
CA GLN A 10 -49.33 6.56 30.94
C GLN A 10 -48.55 7.20 29.79
N ILE A 11 -47.26 7.44 30.02
CA ILE A 11 -46.31 7.87 29.00
C ILE A 11 -45.90 6.62 28.22
N VAL A 12 -46.40 6.47 27.00
CA VAL A 12 -45.89 5.49 26.04
C VAL A 12 -44.61 6.09 25.44
N LEU A 13 -43.45 5.68 25.96
CA LEU A 13 -42.16 5.94 25.33
C LEU A 13 -42.01 5.02 24.12
N ALA A 14 -42.21 5.56 22.92
CA ALA A 14 -41.81 4.94 21.67
C ALA A 14 -40.31 5.23 21.44
N THR A 15 -39.45 4.27 21.80
CA THR A 15 -38.02 4.27 21.49
C THR A 15 -37.83 3.93 20.01
N ALA A 16 -37.72 4.95 19.15
CA ALA A 16 -37.24 4.78 17.79
C ALA A 16 -35.72 4.55 17.82
N LEU A 17 -35.31 3.28 17.75
CA LEU A 17 -33.92 2.88 17.50
C LEU A 17 -33.54 3.25 16.06
N LEU A 18 -32.89 4.40 15.90
CA LEU A 18 -32.09 4.68 14.71
C LEU A 18 -30.87 3.75 14.74
N LEU A 19 -30.97 2.61 14.04
CA LEU A 19 -29.78 1.89 13.59
C LEU A 19 -29.11 2.76 12.53
N ALA A 20 -28.21 3.64 12.99
CA ALA A 20 -27.14 4.14 12.15
C ALA A 20 -26.32 2.90 11.74
N ALA A 21 -26.60 2.40 10.53
CA ALA A 21 -25.69 1.53 9.81
C ALA A 21 -24.43 2.35 9.56
N SER A 22 -23.52 2.36 10.53
CA SER A 22 -22.12 2.61 10.29
C SER A 22 -21.68 1.56 9.29
N GLY A 23 -21.68 1.94 8.01
CA GLY A 23 -20.98 1.23 6.97
C GLY A 23 -19.51 1.19 7.34
N ALA A 24 -19.14 0.20 8.15
CA ALA A 24 -17.79 -0.30 8.17
C ALA A 24 -17.56 -0.81 6.75
N SER A 25 -16.92 0.02 5.93
CA SER A 25 -16.34 -0.45 4.67
C SER A 25 -15.52 -1.68 5.02
N ALA A 26 -16.02 -2.86 4.67
CA ALA A 26 -15.23 -4.07 4.73
C ALA A 26 -13.99 -3.75 3.89
N ALA A 27 -12.85 -3.56 4.55
CA ALA A 27 -11.57 -3.52 3.85
C ALA A 27 -11.58 -4.75 2.94
N ALA A 28 -11.44 -4.54 1.63
CA ALA A 28 -11.31 -5.65 0.71
C ALA A 28 -10.25 -6.57 1.31
N ALA A 29 -10.65 -7.78 1.70
CA ALA A 29 -9.75 -8.69 2.38
C ALA A 29 -8.53 -8.84 1.46
N ALA A 30 -7.32 -8.63 1.95
CA ALA A 30 -6.12 -8.89 1.17
C ALA A 30 -5.82 -10.40 1.20
N PRO A 31 -5.11 -10.96 0.21
CA PRO A 31 -4.58 -12.31 0.33
C PRO A 31 -3.62 -12.40 1.52
N SER A 32 -3.59 -13.54 2.20
CA SER A 32 -2.45 -13.92 3.04
C SER A 32 -1.24 -14.32 2.17
N LEU A 33 -0.03 -14.34 2.73
CA LEU A 33 1.16 -14.82 2.02
C LEU A 33 0.97 -16.23 1.43
N ALA A 34 0.34 -17.14 2.18
CA ALA A 34 0.05 -18.49 1.71
C ALA A 34 -0.94 -18.49 0.52
N GLN A 35 -1.96 -17.64 0.55
CA GLN A 35 -2.91 -17.51 -0.57
C GLN A 35 -2.25 -16.86 -1.79
N ALA A 36 -1.38 -15.87 -1.57
CA ALA A 36 -0.61 -15.23 -2.64
C ALA A 36 0.34 -16.23 -3.30
N GLN A 37 1.05 -17.05 -2.51
CA GLN A 37 1.91 -18.12 -3.02
C GLN A 37 1.10 -19.14 -3.83
N ALA A 38 -0.05 -19.59 -3.32
CA ALA A 38 -0.90 -20.54 -4.06
C ALA A 38 -1.41 -19.97 -5.39
N ALA A 39 -1.73 -18.67 -5.43
CA ALA A 39 -2.14 -17.98 -6.66
C ALA A 39 -0.98 -17.88 -7.66
N LEU A 40 0.24 -17.59 -7.20
CA LEU A 40 1.46 -17.61 -8.02
C LEU A 40 1.73 -19.02 -8.58
N ASP A 41 1.65 -20.04 -7.72
CA ASP A 41 1.84 -21.44 -8.11
C ASP A 41 0.85 -21.88 -9.19
N THR A 42 -0.41 -21.47 -9.06
CA THR A 42 -1.46 -21.75 -10.05
C THR A 42 -1.19 -21.06 -11.38
N ALA A 43 -0.72 -19.80 -11.36
CA ALA A 43 -0.33 -19.08 -12.58
C ALA A 43 0.82 -19.81 -13.30
N MET A 44 1.88 -20.16 -12.57
CA MET A 44 3.05 -20.85 -13.14
C MET A 44 2.70 -22.24 -13.69
N GLN A 45 1.82 -22.99 -13.02
CA GLN A 45 1.33 -24.28 -13.54
C GLN A 45 0.57 -24.12 -14.86
N LYS A 46 -0.21 -23.04 -15.00
CA LYS A 46 -0.93 -22.75 -16.24
C LYS A 46 0.03 -22.45 -17.39
N ASP A 47 1.10 -21.71 -17.13
CA ASP A 47 2.12 -21.40 -18.14
C ASP A 47 2.90 -22.66 -18.56
N ALA A 48 3.25 -23.51 -17.59
CA ALA A 48 3.90 -24.78 -17.83
C ALA A 48 3.02 -25.74 -18.66
N ALA A 49 1.72 -25.80 -18.38
CA ALA A 49 0.76 -26.58 -19.16
C ALA A 49 0.60 -26.06 -20.60
N GLY A 50 0.78 -24.75 -20.81
CA GLY A 50 0.83 -24.12 -22.14
C GLY A 50 2.11 -24.43 -22.93
N ASN A 51 3.19 -24.86 -22.26
CA ASN A 51 4.48 -25.19 -22.85
C ASN A 51 4.99 -26.58 -22.40
N PRO A 52 4.40 -27.68 -22.91
CA PRO A 52 4.62 -29.05 -22.41
C PRO A 52 6.03 -29.65 -22.62
N GLY A 53 7.01 -28.86 -23.07
CA GLY A 53 8.42 -29.27 -23.22
C GLY A 53 9.34 -28.94 -22.04
N GLN A 54 8.81 -28.34 -20.97
CA GLN A 54 9.56 -27.91 -19.77
C GLN A 54 9.37 -28.84 -18.55
N GLY A 55 8.84 -30.05 -18.77
CA GLY A 55 8.47 -30.99 -17.70
C GLY A 55 9.65 -31.82 -17.16
N ASP A 56 9.72 -31.89 -15.83
CA ASP A 56 10.51 -32.83 -15.00
C ASP A 56 12.01 -32.56 -14.77
N ASP A 57 12.51 -31.34 -14.96
CA ASP A 57 13.86 -31.04 -14.49
C ASP A 57 13.85 -30.65 -13.00
N VAL A 58 14.58 -31.39 -12.18
CA VAL A 58 14.87 -31.09 -10.76
C VAL A 58 15.40 -29.66 -10.60
N MET A 59 16.07 -29.14 -11.63
CA MET A 59 16.52 -27.75 -11.68
C MET A 59 15.34 -26.75 -11.70
N GLY A 60 14.23 -27.06 -12.35
CA GLY A 60 13.03 -26.21 -12.37
C GLY A 60 12.42 -26.02 -10.97
N GLU A 61 12.43 -27.06 -10.15
CA GLU A 61 11.95 -27.00 -8.76
C GLU A 61 12.88 -26.18 -7.85
N LEU A 62 14.20 -26.19 -8.11
CA LEU A 62 15.18 -25.39 -7.37
C LEU A 62 15.06 -23.89 -7.68
N PHE A 63 14.67 -23.53 -8.89
CA PHE A 63 14.50 -22.13 -9.32
C PHE A 63 13.04 -21.68 -9.33
N ARG A 64 12.12 -22.51 -8.82
CA ARG A 64 10.71 -22.19 -8.71
C ARG A 64 10.53 -20.89 -7.93
N PRO A 65 9.86 -19.86 -8.51
CA PRO A 65 9.60 -18.61 -7.81
C PRO A 65 8.79 -18.82 -6.53
N ARG A 66 9.22 -18.20 -5.44
CA ARG A 66 8.55 -18.23 -4.13
C ARG A 66 8.42 -16.83 -3.57
N LEU A 67 7.27 -16.50 -3.00
CA LEU A 67 7.08 -15.30 -2.22
C LEU A 67 7.60 -15.55 -0.81
N THR A 68 8.59 -14.77 -0.40
CA THR A 68 9.16 -14.82 0.96
C THR A 68 8.47 -13.84 1.89
N ALA A 69 7.85 -12.78 1.35
CA ALA A 69 7.08 -11.81 2.13
C ALA A 69 5.92 -11.19 1.32
N LEU A 70 4.86 -10.85 2.05
CA LEU A 70 3.76 -9.99 1.60
C LEU A 70 3.77 -8.75 2.50
N VAL A 71 4.24 -7.63 1.96
CA VAL A 71 4.50 -6.40 2.74
C VAL A 71 3.19 -5.68 3.06
N GLY A 72 2.31 -5.60 2.07
CA GLY A 72 0.99 -5.01 2.22
C GLY A 72 0.28 -4.89 0.87
N CYS A 73 -1.03 -4.71 0.92
CA CYS A 73 -1.87 -4.60 -0.27
C CYS A 73 -2.72 -3.34 -0.19
N LEU A 74 -2.95 -2.73 -1.34
CA LEU A 74 -3.84 -1.59 -1.52
C LEU A 74 -4.88 -1.94 -2.59
N PRO A 75 -6.07 -1.34 -2.56
CA PRO A 75 -7.03 -1.48 -3.66
C PRO A 75 -6.37 -1.10 -4.99
N ALA A 76 -6.59 -1.91 -6.03
CA ALA A 76 -6.05 -1.64 -7.35
C ALA A 76 -6.55 -0.28 -7.87
N ALA A 77 -5.63 0.54 -8.39
CA ALA A 77 -5.96 1.87 -8.90
C ALA A 77 -6.96 1.80 -10.08
N GLU A 78 -6.84 0.76 -10.90
CA GLU A 78 -7.74 0.45 -12.00
C GLU A 78 -8.78 -0.57 -11.52
N GLN A 79 -9.97 -0.10 -11.11
CA GLN A 79 -11.04 -0.98 -10.62
C GLN A 79 -11.81 -1.67 -11.75
N THR A 80 -11.11 -2.28 -12.72
CA THR A 80 -11.76 -3.12 -13.75
C THR A 80 -12.42 -4.35 -13.11
N THR A 81 -11.85 -4.84 -12.01
CA THR A 81 -12.40 -5.93 -11.20
C THR A 81 -12.63 -5.45 -9.76
N PRO A 82 -13.87 -5.42 -9.26
CA PRO A 82 -14.16 -5.05 -7.88
C PRO A 82 -13.40 -5.95 -6.89
N GLY A 83 -12.74 -5.32 -5.91
CA GLY A 83 -11.98 -6.03 -4.88
C GLY A 83 -10.59 -6.51 -5.32
N ALA A 84 -10.14 -6.19 -6.53
CA ALA A 84 -8.75 -6.37 -6.92
C ALA A 84 -7.81 -5.54 -6.03
N VAL A 85 -6.65 -6.12 -5.71
CA VAL A 85 -5.64 -5.48 -4.87
C VAL A 85 -4.26 -5.56 -5.53
N ASP A 86 -3.49 -4.47 -5.40
CA ASP A 86 -2.08 -4.41 -5.77
C ASP A 86 -1.26 -4.58 -4.49
N CYS A 87 -0.44 -5.64 -4.47
CA CYS A 87 0.33 -6.04 -3.30
C CYS A 87 1.82 -5.88 -3.56
N LEU A 88 2.53 -5.25 -2.61
CA LEU A 88 3.98 -5.27 -2.55
C LEU A 88 4.45 -6.60 -1.96
N VAL A 89 5.30 -7.30 -2.69
CA VAL A 89 5.82 -8.62 -2.31
C VAL A 89 7.35 -8.65 -2.41
N THR A 90 7.94 -9.54 -1.64
CA THR A 90 9.31 -10.02 -1.87
C THR A 90 9.22 -11.45 -2.39
N GLY A 91 9.81 -11.67 -3.55
CA GLY A 91 9.96 -12.99 -4.17
C GLY A 91 11.41 -13.43 -4.20
N GLN A 92 11.62 -14.72 -4.33
CA GLN A 92 12.91 -15.36 -4.54
C GLN A 92 12.80 -16.28 -5.74
N ALA A 93 13.72 -16.12 -6.69
CA ALA A 93 13.93 -17.03 -7.81
C ALA A 93 15.45 -17.20 -7.97
N GLY A 94 15.98 -18.32 -7.48
CA GLY A 94 17.42 -18.52 -7.34
C GLY A 94 18.01 -17.78 -6.12
N PRO A 95 19.28 -17.32 -6.18
CA PRO A 95 19.99 -16.81 -4.99
C PRO A 95 19.58 -15.40 -4.57
N SER A 96 18.87 -14.66 -5.44
CA SER A 96 18.54 -13.26 -5.22
C SER A 96 17.07 -13.09 -4.84
N GLU A 97 16.82 -12.21 -3.88
CA GLU A 97 15.48 -11.68 -3.64
C GLU A 97 15.17 -10.58 -4.67
N LYS A 98 13.89 -10.47 -5.02
CA LYS A 98 13.35 -9.42 -5.86
C LYS A 98 12.10 -8.85 -5.19
N HIS A 99 12.01 -7.53 -5.13
CA HIS A 99 10.80 -6.84 -4.67
C HIS A 99 9.98 -6.39 -5.87
N MET A 100 8.67 -6.58 -5.82
CA MET A 100 7.77 -6.25 -6.94
C MET A 100 6.35 -5.96 -6.45
N ALA A 101 5.52 -5.41 -7.35
CA ALA A 101 4.09 -5.28 -7.14
C ALA A 101 3.34 -6.30 -8.00
N LEU A 102 2.45 -7.08 -7.38
CA LEU A 102 1.61 -8.06 -8.03
C LEU A 102 0.14 -7.74 -7.81
N ARG A 103 -0.70 -7.96 -8.83
CA ARG A 103 -2.15 -7.76 -8.73
C ARG A 103 -2.87 -9.07 -8.47
N PHE A 104 -3.67 -9.11 -7.41
CA PHE A 104 -4.48 -10.25 -7.04
C PHE A 104 -5.97 -9.93 -7.21
N LEU A 105 -6.68 -10.84 -7.88
CA LEU A 105 -8.10 -10.76 -8.15
C LEU A 105 -8.85 -11.72 -7.21
N PRO A 106 -9.91 -11.26 -6.52
CA PRO A 106 -10.71 -12.14 -5.68
C PRO A 106 -11.53 -13.10 -6.55
N THR A 107 -11.64 -14.34 -6.09
CA THR A 107 -12.48 -15.39 -6.69
C THR A 107 -13.41 -15.97 -5.63
N ALA A 108 -14.36 -16.82 -6.03
CA ALA A 108 -15.27 -17.47 -5.08
C ALA A 108 -14.53 -18.30 -4.00
N ASN A 109 -13.35 -18.85 -4.33
CA ASN A 109 -12.62 -19.80 -3.48
C ASN A 109 -11.21 -19.33 -3.10
N GLY A 110 -10.89 -18.04 -3.26
CA GLY A 110 -9.56 -17.52 -2.94
C GLY A 110 -9.11 -16.43 -3.91
N TRP A 111 -7.84 -16.50 -4.31
CA TRP A 111 -7.18 -15.45 -5.07
C TRP A 111 -6.60 -15.98 -6.37
N GLN A 112 -6.64 -15.14 -7.40
CA GLN A 112 -5.97 -15.38 -8.67
C GLN A 112 -4.95 -14.28 -8.89
N LEU A 113 -3.74 -14.64 -9.30
CA LEU A 113 -2.75 -13.68 -9.77
C LEU A 113 -3.15 -13.19 -11.16
N GLN A 114 -3.23 -11.87 -11.35
CA GLN A 114 -3.35 -11.31 -12.69
C GLN A 114 -2.00 -11.50 -13.40
N HIS A 115 -1.97 -12.48 -14.29
CA HIS A 115 -0.80 -12.88 -15.05
C HIS A 115 -1.14 -12.94 -16.55
N SER A 116 -0.27 -12.36 -17.37
CA SER A 116 -0.28 -12.52 -18.83
C SER A 116 1.12 -12.87 -19.31
N ASP A 117 1.24 -13.40 -20.53
CA ASP A 117 2.52 -13.77 -21.14
C ASP A 117 3.55 -12.62 -21.18
N THR A 118 3.11 -11.36 -21.06
CA THR A 118 3.97 -10.16 -21.12
C THR A 118 4.01 -9.34 -19.84
N GLU A 119 3.11 -9.59 -18.87
CA GLU A 119 2.94 -8.73 -17.71
C GLU A 119 2.47 -9.56 -16.51
N MET A 120 3.39 -9.79 -15.59
CA MET A 120 3.15 -10.35 -14.25
C MET A 120 3.17 -9.26 -13.17
N GLU A 121 4.08 -8.31 -13.34
CA GLU A 121 4.28 -7.20 -12.42
C GLU A 121 3.41 -6.04 -12.86
N VAL A 122 2.73 -5.41 -11.90
CA VAL A 122 1.98 -4.18 -12.14
C VAL A 122 2.78 -2.97 -11.67
N ALA A 123 2.34 -1.77 -12.07
CA ALA A 123 2.89 -0.54 -11.53
C ALA A 123 2.85 -0.56 -9.99
N ALA A 124 3.92 -0.06 -9.35
CA ALA A 124 3.98 0.01 -7.91
C ALA A 124 2.79 0.83 -7.36
N PRO A 125 2.08 0.37 -6.32
CA PRO A 125 1.11 1.22 -5.66
C PRO A 125 1.84 2.43 -5.07
N VAL A 126 1.28 3.63 -5.24
CA VAL A 126 1.92 4.90 -4.86
C VAL A 126 1.07 5.61 -3.79
N PRO A 127 1.67 6.25 -2.77
CA PRO A 127 0.93 7.18 -1.91
C PRO A 127 0.30 8.32 -2.71
N ASP A 128 -0.91 8.72 -2.34
CA ASP A 128 -1.52 9.91 -2.91
C ASP A 128 -0.73 11.19 -2.55
N SER A 129 -0.88 12.24 -3.36
CA SER A 129 -0.13 13.50 -3.19
C SER A 129 -0.38 14.17 -1.84
N ALA A 130 -1.56 14.01 -1.23
CA ALA A 130 -1.86 14.57 0.08
C ALA A 130 -1.09 13.83 1.17
N ARG A 131 -0.94 12.52 1.06
CA ARG A 131 -0.09 11.74 1.96
C ARG A 131 1.39 12.07 1.75
N VAL A 132 1.85 12.15 0.50
CA VAL A 132 3.24 12.56 0.20
C VAL A 132 3.53 13.96 0.75
N GLN A 133 2.58 14.88 0.72
CA GLN A 133 2.72 16.21 1.32
C GLN A 133 3.03 16.16 2.82
N VAL A 134 2.35 15.29 3.56
CA VAL A 134 2.62 15.08 4.99
C VAL A 134 3.99 14.46 5.18
N LEU A 135 4.31 13.41 4.43
CA LEU A 135 5.58 12.69 4.51
C LEU A 135 6.78 13.58 4.17
N LEU A 136 6.66 14.48 3.19
CA LEU A 136 7.69 15.46 2.85
C LEU A 136 8.01 16.39 4.04
N ARG A 137 6.97 16.89 4.73
CA ARG A 137 7.16 17.77 5.90
C ARG A 137 7.71 17.01 7.09
N GLU A 138 7.30 15.75 7.29
CA GLU A 138 7.90 14.86 8.28
C GLU A 138 9.41 14.65 8.01
N ASP A 139 9.82 14.44 6.76
CA ASP A 139 11.22 14.29 6.37
C ASP A 139 12.04 15.56 6.69
N PHE A 140 11.53 16.74 6.31
CA PHE A 140 12.19 18.01 6.69
C PHE A 140 12.25 18.22 8.20
N SER A 141 11.21 17.84 8.93
CA SER A 141 11.20 17.92 10.40
C SER A 141 12.25 17.00 11.02
N LYS A 142 12.41 15.77 10.50
CA LYS A 142 13.46 14.84 10.93
C LYS A 142 14.86 15.40 10.67
N LYS A 143 15.11 15.92 9.47
CA LYS A 143 16.39 16.55 9.11
C LYS A 143 16.71 17.75 10.00
N LEU A 144 15.70 18.56 10.34
CA LEU A 144 15.87 19.72 11.21
C LEU A 144 16.34 19.35 12.63
N VAL A 145 15.92 18.20 13.17
CA VAL A 145 16.37 17.73 14.49
C VAL A 145 17.87 17.46 14.49
N THR A 146 18.40 16.88 13.41
CA THR A 146 19.81 16.46 13.32
C THR A 146 20.75 17.53 12.75
N GLU A 147 20.22 18.53 12.02
CA GLU A 147 21.02 19.55 11.36
C GLU A 147 21.69 20.52 12.35
N ARG A 148 22.99 20.77 12.17
CA ARG A 148 23.79 21.65 13.02
C ARG A 148 24.09 23.00 12.36
N ASN A 149 24.01 23.09 11.03
CA ASN A 149 24.23 24.32 10.30
C ASN A 149 23.03 25.27 10.43
N ALA A 150 23.22 26.43 11.06
CA ALA A 150 22.15 27.39 11.32
C ALA A 150 21.43 27.89 10.06
N ALA A 151 22.12 28.08 8.94
CA ALA A 151 21.50 28.51 7.68
C ALA A 151 20.61 27.40 7.10
N VAL A 152 21.08 26.16 7.12
CA VAL A 152 20.30 25.00 6.66
C VAL A 152 19.10 24.75 7.58
N ARG A 153 19.28 24.86 8.91
CA ARG A 153 18.17 24.77 9.88
C ARG A 153 17.05 25.77 9.57
N LYS A 154 17.41 27.04 9.35
CA LYS A 154 16.42 28.08 9.00
C LYS A 154 15.67 27.76 7.70
N SER A 155 16.38 27.23 6.70
CA SER A 155 15.76 26.78 5.45
C SER A 155 14.79 25.62 5.69
N LEU A 156 15.18 24.63 6.50
CA LEU A 156 14.32 23.49 6.86
C LEU A 156 13.10 23.93 7.67
N GLU A 157 13.23 24.86 8.62
CA GLU A 157 12.08 25.44 9.36
C GLU A 157 11.06 26.09 8.41
N GLN A 158 11.55 26.82 7.40
CA GLN A 158 10.69 27.39 6.37
C GLN A 158 10.09 26.30 5.47
N ALA A 159 10.85 25.28 5.10
CA ALA A 159 10.36 24.17 4.27
C ALA A 159 9.29 23.35 5.00
N VAL A 160 9.42 23.07 6.30
CA VAL A 160 8.41 22.36 7.09
C VAL A 160 7.04 23.04 7.02
N SER A 161 7.01 24.38 7.01
CA SER A 161 5.75 25.15 6.97
C SER A 161 5.24 25.45 5.56
N THR A 162 6.14 25.62 4.58
CA THR A 162 5.78 26.13 3.25
C THR A 162 5.87 25.09 2.13
N ALA A 163 6.48 23.93 2.38
CA ALA A 163 6.68 22.94 1.34
C ALA A 163 5.35 22.47 0.74
N GLN A 164 5.30 22.42 -0.58
CA GLN A 164 4.17 21.95 -1.38
C GLN A 164 4.62 20.92 -2.40
N VAL A 165 3.97 19.76 -2.41
CA VAL A 165 4.13 18.73 -3.45
C VAL A 165 3.41 19.20 -4.70
N LEU A 166 4.13 19.21 -5.81
CA LEU A 166 3.63 19.60 -7.13
C LEU A 166 3.30 18.36 -7.97
N ALA A 167 4.15 17.34 -7.92
CA ALA A 167 3.96 16.07 -8.61
C ALA A 167 4.69 14.94 -7.89
N VAL A 168 4.19 13.72 -8.08
CA VAL A 168 4.80 12.47 -7.62
C VAL A 168 4.90 11.56 -8.84
N GLU A 169 6.12 11.29 -9.27
CA GLU A 169 6.40 10.70 -10.57
C GLU A 169 7.54 9.67 -10.49
N ARG A 170 7.70 8.88 -11.56
CA ARG A 170 8.79 7.90 -11.69
C ARG A 170 8.88 6.98 -10.47
N CYS A 171 7.74 6.48 -10.04
CA CYS A 171 7.66 5.57 -8.90
C CYS A 171 7.92 4.14 -9.32
N ALA A 172 8.80 3.45 -8.58
CA ALA A 172 9.11 2.04 -8.79
C ALA A 172 9.36 1.35 -7.43
N VAL A 173 9.12 0.05 -7.37
CA VAL A 173 9.58 -0.76 -6.23
C VAL A 173 11.11 -0.79 -6.26
N SER A 174 11.76 -0.51 -5.14
CA SER A 174 13.21 -0.51 -5.03
C SER A 174 13.78 -1.92 -5.21
N GLU A 175 14.95 -2.02 -5.84
CA GLU A 175 15.66 -3.29 -6.01
C GLU A 175 16.24 -3.82 -4.69
N HIS A 176 16.46 -2.95 -3.69
CA HIS A 176 17.18 -3.31 -2.46
C HIS A 176 16.28 -3.53 -1.25
N ALA A 177 15.04 -3.04 -1.30
CA ALA A 177 14.08 -3.17 -0.21
C ALA A 177 12.64 -3.11 -0.74
N PRO A 178 11.66 -3.67 -0.01
CA PRO A 178 10.25 -3.61 -0.41
C PRO A 178 9.63 -2.23 -0.11
N VAL A 179 10.21 -1.19 -0.70
CA VAL A 179 9.78 0.21 -0.59
C VAL A 179 9.58 0.78 -1.98
N VAL A 180 8.73 1.81 -2.09
CA VAL A 180 8.48 2.50 -3.37
C VAL A 180 9.32 3.77 -3.41
N ALA A 181 10.28 3.81 -4.33
CA ALA A 181 11.08 4.99 -4.60
C ALA A 181 10.38 5.85 -5.65
N CYS A 182 10.23 7.14 -5.37
CA CYS A 182 9.58 8.10 -6.25
C CYS A 182 10.41 9.38 -6.37
N THR A 183 10.29 10.03 -7.52
CA THR A 183 10.69 11.43 -7.67
C THR A 183 9.52 12.33 -7.25
N VAL A 184 9.75 13.15 -6.23
CA VAL A 184 8.79 14.15 -5.76
C VAL A 184 9.22 15.52 -6.23
N GLN A 185 8.42 16.14 -7.08
CA GLN A 185 8.58 17.55 -7.41
C GLN A 185 7.92 18.38 -6.32
N ALA A 186 8.67 19.28 -5.70
CA ALA A 186 8.18 20.12 -4.62
C ALA A 186 8.61 21.57 -4.78
N SER A 187 7.91 22.45 -4.08
CA SER A 187 8.29 23.84 -3.90
C SER A 187 8.37 24.19 -2.42
N ALA A 188 9.33 25.03 -2.04
CA ALA A 188 9.45 25.60 -0.71
C ALA A 188 10.14 26.96 -0.83
N ALA A 189 9.73 27.94 -0.02
CA ALA A 189 10.36 29.27 -0.02
C ALA A 189 10.50 29.95 -1.42
N ASN A 190 9.54 29.70 -2.33
CA ASN A 190 9.54 30.12 -3.74
C ASN A 190 10.57 29.43 -4.66
N GLU A 191 11.30 28.44 -4.16
CA GLU A 191 12.15 27.58 -4.96
C GLU A 191 11.41 26.30 -5.34
N ARG A 192 11.76 25.72 -6.49
CA ARG A 192 11.26 24.42 -6.95
C ARG A 192 12.42 23.45 -7.10
N GLY A 193 12.18 22.20 -6.75
CA GLY A 193 13.19 21.15 -6.89
C GLY A 193 12.58 19.77 -6.92
N GLU A 194 13.42 18.80 -7.27
CA GLU A 194 13.11 17.38 -7.21
C GLU A 194 13.79 16.74 -6.01
N LEU A 195 13.06 15.85 -5.31
CA LEU A 195 13.58 15.03 -4.23
C LEU A 195 13.33 13.57 -4.54
N GLN A 196 14.35 12.73 -4.34
CA GLN A 196 14.14 11.29 -4.28
C GLN A 196 13.62 10.93 -2.89
N MET A 197 12.44 10.33 -2.84
CA MET A 197 11.82 9.87 -1.59
C MET A 197 11.48 8.39 -1.70
N GLN A 198 11.64 7.68 -0.59
CA GLN A 198 11.28 6.27 -0.49
C GLN A 198 10.15 6.10 0.52
N PHE A 199 9.12 5.36 0.14
CA PHE A 199 7.92 5.15 0.93
C PHE A 199 7.75 3.67 1.26
N ALA A 200 7.57 3.37 2.54
CA ALA A 200 7.25 2.03 3.02
C ALA A 200 5.74 1.93 3.28
N LEU A 201 5.14 0.80 2.94
CA LEU A 201 3.77 0.47 3.31
C LEU A 201 3.81 -0.38 4.58
N VAL A 202 3.32 0.17 5.68
CA VAL A 202 3.33 -0.48 7.00
C VAL A 202 1.92 -0.47 7.54
N ASP A 203 1.36 -1.65 7.83
CA ASP A 203 -0.02 -1.83 8.28
C ASP A 203 -1.05 -1.12 7.36
N GLY A 204 -0.81 -1.17 6.05
CA GLY A 204 -1.64 -0.51 5.05
C GLY A 204 -1.53 1.01 5.01
N GLN A 205 -0.57 1.60 5.73
CA GLN A 205 -0.33 3.04 5.77
C GLN A 205 1.05 3.39 5.20
N TRP A 206 1.09 4.42 4.36
CA TRP A 206 2.34 4.93 3.81
C TRP A 206 3.13 5.71 4.84
N GLN A 207 4.42 5.41 4.93
CA GLN A 207 5.39 6.07 5.81
C GLN A 207 6.67 6.39 5.05
N ASN A 208 7.45 7.36 5.52
CA ASN A 208 8.81 7.53 5.03
C ASN A 208 9.63 6.28 5.37
N ALA A 209 10.28 5.69 4.37
CA ALA A 209 11.19 4.58 4.61
C ALA A 209 12.35 5.05 5.52
N THR A 210 12.76 4.20 6.45
CA THR A 210 13.99 4.43 7.19
C THR A 210 15.18 4.32 6.24
N PRO A 211 16.16 5.23 6.27
CA PRO A 211 17.38 5.08 5.49
C PRO A 211 18.00 3.71 5.77
N HIS A 212 18.27 2.93 4.74
CA HIS A 212 19.09 1.74 4.90
C HIS A 212 20.51 2.23 5.18
N THR A 213 20.98 2.01 6.40
CA THR A 213 22.41 2.12 6.70
C THR A 213 23.04 0.83 6.23
N ASP A 214 23.71 0.88 5.08
CA ASP A 214 24.68 -0.14 4.67
C ASP A 214 25.83 -0.23 5.68
#